data_AF-A0A1R1PJN6-F1
#
_entry.id   AF-A0A1R1PJN6-F1
#
_cell.length_a   1.000
_cell.length_b   1.000
_cell.length_c   1.000
_cell.angle_alpha   90.00
_cell.angle_beta   90.00
_cell.angle_gamma   90.00
#
_symmetry.space_group_name_H-M   'P 1'
#
loop_
_entity.id
_entity.type
_entity.pdbx_description
1 polymer ?
#
loop_
_entity_poly.entity_id
_entity_poly.type
_entity_poly.pdbx_seq_one_letter_code
_entity_poly.pdbx_strand_id
1 'polypeptide(L)'
;MNIDQVVQNGVNDIDVHLLTHLSKISAALAVAGEDDSVNFLVLSINDAEVKPLFSHKVPNVHFSSVQRLKFVSTDNQLLAISVATDQRVVLWRLAIHQSHMDVIKNYGTFNTIISDPSDMFLIKNTSEDSCCGVVVGIGLELFEFSKTLL
;
A
#
# COMPACT_ATOMS: atom_id res chain seq x y z
N MET A 1 10.63 6.47 19.24
CA MET A 1 11.28 6.25 17.94
C MET A 1 11.01 7.49 17.11
N ASN A 2 12.05 8.15 16.58
CA ASN A 2 11.87 9.16 15.54
C ASN A 2 12.17 8.49 14.19
N ILE A 3 11.47 8.87 13.13
CA ILE A 3 11.73 8.36 11.78
C ILE A 3 12.21 9.54 10.95
N ASP A 4 13.52 9.64 10.83
CA ASP A 4 14.18 10.77 10.17
C ASP A 4 14.03 10.71 8.64
N GLN A 5 13.74 9.52 8.09
CA GLN A 5 13.55 9.32 6.66
C GLN A 5 12.60 8.15 6.37
N VAL A 6 11.51 8.44 5.64
CA VAL A 6 10.52 7.43 5.24
C VAL A 6 10.84 6.87 3.84
N VAL A 7 11.27 7.73 2.91
CA VAL A 7 11.76 7.43 1.56
C VAL A 7 12.96 8.33 1.25
N GLN A 8 13.80 7.97 0.27
CA GLN A 8 15.03 8.72 -0.03
C GLN A 8 14.80 10.03 -0.80
N ASN A 9 13.78 10.06 -1.67
CA ASN A 9 13.45 11.20 -2.53
C ASN A 9 12.04 11.73 -2.22
N GLY A 10 11.34 12.29 -3.22
CA GLY A 10 9.97 12.76 -3.08
C GLY A 10 9.00 11.66 -2.63
N VAL A 11 7.92 12.10 -1.97
CA VAL A 11 6.77 11.26 -1.66
C VAL A 11 5.69 11.55 -2.70
N ASN A 12 5.32 10.53 -3.46
CA ASN A 12 4.30 10.67 -4.51
C ASN A 12 2.89 10.38 -4.00
N ASP A 13 2.74 9.47 -3.04
CA ASP A 13 1.44 9.11 -2.48
C ASP A 13 1.56 8.67 -1.02
N ILE A 14 0.49 8.90 -0.26
CA ILE A 14 0.33 8.44 1.11
C ILE A 14 -1.10 7.91 1.23
N ASP A 15 -1.24 6.70 1.75
CA ASP A 15 -2.55 6.16 2.12
C ASP A 15 -2.57 5.72 3.58
N VAL A 16 -3.75 5.82 4.20
CA VAL A 16 -3.94 5.60 5.64
C VAL A 16 -5.07 4.60 5.84
N HIS A 17 -4.84 3.60 6.69
CA HIS A 17 -5.87 2.66 7.10
C HIS A 17 -5.98 2.60 8.63
N LEU A 18 -7.18 2.85 9.17
CA LEU A 18 -7.42 2.76 10.60
C LEU A 18 -7.50 1.29 11.03
N LEU A 19 -6.72 0.92 12.05
CA LEU A 19 -6.67 -0.41 12.63
C LEU A 19 -7.57 -0.43 13.86
N THR A 20 -8.77 -0.98 13.70
CA THR A 20 -9.79 -1.05 14.76
C THR A 20 -9.75 -2.35 15.56
N HIS A 21 -9.00 -3.36 15.10
CA HIS A 21 -8.88 -4.68 15.73
C HIS A 21 -7.78 -4.75 16.81
N LEU A 22 -6.97 -3.70 16.95
CA LEU A 22 -6.00 -3.60 18.03
C LEU A 22 -6.67 -3.04 19.29
N SER A 23 -6.15 -3.39 20.47
CA SER A 23 -6.68 -2.93 21.76
C SER A 23 -6.60 -1.41 21.97
N LYS A 24 -5.94 -0.70 21.06
CA LYS A 24 -5.79 0.76 21.00
C LYS A 24 -6.00 1.24 19.57
N ILE A 25 -6.53 2.45 19.42
CA ILE A 25 -6.66 3.12 18.13
C ILE A 25 -5.25 3.24 17.51
N SER A 26 -5.07 2.63 16.35
CA SER A 26 -3.82 2.69 15.60
C SER A 26 -4.13 2.93 14.13
N ALA A 27 -3.17 3.41 13.37
CA ALA A 27 -3.29 3.57 11.93
C ALA A 27 -2.09 2.93 11.23
N ALA A 28 -2.35 2.20 10.15
CA ALA A 28 -1.34 1.85 9.18
C ALA A 28 -1.19 3.01 8.18
N LEU A 29 0.04 3.34 7.84
CA LEU A 29 0.42 4.34 6.86
C LEU A 29 1.21 3.64 5.76
N ALA A 30 0.88 3.89 4.51
CA ALA A 30 1.59 3.39 3.36
C ALA A 30 2.12 4.61 2.58
N VAL A 31 3.41 4.63 2.26
CA VAL A 31 4.08 5.76 1.60
C VAL A 31 4.76 5.27 0.33
N ALA A 32 4.44 5.91 -0.79
CA ALA A 32 5.05 5.66 -2.10
C ALA A 32 6.15 6.68 -2.40
N GLY A 33 7.36 6.19 -2.68
CA GLY A 33 8.52 7.02 -2.95
C GLY A 33 8.83 7.18 -4.43
N GLU A 34 9.41 8.33 -4.78
CA GLU A 34 10.05 8.57 -6.06
C GLU A 34 11.32 7.71 -6.23
N ASP A 35 11.92 7.28 -5.12
CA ASP A 35 13.10 6.43 -5.03
C ASP A 35 12.78 4.94 -5.21
N ASP A 36 11.79 4.58 -6.04
CA ASP A 36 11.32 3.21 -6.32
C ASP A 36 10.92 2.35 -5.10
N SER A 37 10.80 2.99 -3.93
CA SER A 37 10.56 2.35 -2.66
C SER A 37 9.15 2.56 -2.14
N VAL A 38 8.73 1.66 -1.27
CA VAL A 38 7.51 1.80 -0.47
C VAL A 38 7.88 1.68 1.00
N ASN A 39 7.21 2.44 1.86
CA ASN A 39 7.33 2.29 3.30
C ASN A 39 5.97 2.07 3.94
N PHE A 40 5.90 1.11 4.86
CA PHE A 40 4.73 0.87 5.69
C PHE A 40 5.05 1.23 7.13
N LEU A 41 4.17 1.99 7.77
CA LEU A 41 4.30 2.38 9.16
C LEU A 41 3.05 2.00 9.93
N VAL A 42 3.22 1.72 11.22
CA VAL A 42 2.09 1.63 12.15
C VAL A 42 2.27 2.73 13.18
N LEU A 43 1.22 3.53 13.35
CA LEU A 43 1.16 4.64 14.27
C LEU A 43 0.19 4.28 15.40
N SER A 44 0.62 4.44 16.64
CA SER A 44 -0.29 4.50 17.78
C SER A 44 -0.90 5.89 17.82
N ILE A 45 -2.23 5.97 17.93
CA ILE A 45 -2.96 7.22 18.08
C ILE A 45 -3.61 7.20 19.46
N ASN A 46 -3.23 8.13 20.31
CA ASN A 46 -3.92 8.39 21.57
C ASN A 46 -4.30 9.87 21.65
N ASP A 47 -5.09 10.26 22.66
CA ASP A 47 -5.65 11.62 22.77
C ASP A 47 -4.58 12.73 22.85
N ALA A 48 -3.33 12.39 23.19
CA ALA A 48 -2.26 13.36 23.44
C ALA A 48 -1.13 13.34 22.40
N GLU A 49 -0.97 12.25 21.64
CA GLU A 49 0.17 12.05 20.75
C GLU A 49 -0.07 10.97 19.68
N VAL A 50 0.62 11.16 18.56
CA VAL A 50 0.80 10.13 17.53
C VAL A 50 2.24 9.66 17.60
N LYS A 51 2.45 8.36 17.81
CA LYS A 51 3.79 7.76 17.92
C LYS A 51 3.97 6.62 16.91
N PRO A 52 5.09 6.58 16.16
CA PRO A 52 5.40 5.42 15.36
C PRO A 52 5.71 4.21 16.25
N LEU A 53 5.04 3.09 15.97
CA LEU A 53 5.27 1.79 16.58
C LEU A 53 6.23 0.96 15.73
N PHE A 54 5.91 0.84 14.44
CA PHE A 54 6.67 0.05 13.47
C PHE A 54 6.89 0.85 12.19
N SER A 55 7.99 0.56 11.51
CA SER A 55 8.33 1.11 10.20
C SER A 55 9.06 0.04 9.40
N HIS A 56 8.66 -0.16 8.15
CA HIS A 56 9.21 -1.17 7.27
C HIS A 56 9.35 -0.60 5.86
N LYS A 57 10.57 -0.17 5.53
CA LYS A 57 10.93 0.29 4.19
C LYS A 57 11.29 -0.89 3.30
N VAL A 58 10.67 -0.95 2.12
CA VAL A 58 10.97 -1.91 1.06
C VAL A 58 11.59 -1.16 -0.13
N PRO A 59 12.92 -1.19 -0.29
CA PRO A 59 13.58 -0.58 -1.44
C PRO A 59 13.44 -1.45 -2.69
N ASN A 60 13.62 -0.86 -3.88
CA ASN A 60 13.64 -1.55 -5.17
C ASN A 60 12.40 -2.46 -5.33
N VAL A 61 11.20 -1.96 -4.98
CA VAL A 61 9.98 -2.71 -5.29
C VAL A 61 9.66 -2.61 -6.77
N HIS A 62 9.83 -1.41 -7.31
CA HIS A 62 9.65 -1.10 -8.70
C HIS A 62 11.01 -0.77 -9.32
N PHE A 63 11.07 -0.65 -10.64
CA PHE A 63 12.25 -0.18 -11.39
C PHE A 63 12.18 1.33 -11.68
N SER A 64 11.14 1.99 -11.20
CA SER A 64 10.87 3.41 -11.40
C SER A 64 10.02 3.96 -10.25
N SER A 65 9.84 5.27 -10.26
CA SER A 65 9.04 6.04 -9.30
C SER A 65 7.67 5.40 -9.02
N VAL A 66 7.37 5.16 -7.74
CA VAL A 66 6.09 4.58 -7.31
C VAL A 66 5.06 5.69 -7.24
N GLN A 67 4.01 5.61 -8.05
CA GLN A 67 3.11 6.74 -8.28
C GLN A 67 1.91 6.73 -7.35
N ARG A 68 1.36 5.54 -7.09
CA ARG A 68 0.25 5.36 -6.15
C ARG A 68 0.42 4.12 -5.31
N LEU A 69 -0.15 4.18 -4.11
CA LEU A 69 -0.21 3.09 -3.15
C LEU A 69 -1.54 3.19 -2.41
N LYS A 70 -2.29 2.09 -2.37
CA LYS A 70 -3.61 2.04 -1.72
C LYS A 70 -3.74 0.82 -0.84
N PHE A 71 -4.27 1.00 0.35
CA PHE A 71 -4.70 -0.08 1.21
C PHE A 71 -5.99 -0.71 0.69
N VAL A 72 -6.08 -2.02 0.86
CA VAL A 72 -7.27 -2.81 0.55
C VAL A 72 -7.58 -3.64 1.76
N SER A 73 -8.61 -3.22 2.49
CA SER A 73 -9.05 -3.92 3.68
C SER A 73 -10.05 -5.02 3.30
N THR A 74 -9.78 -6.21 3.80
CA THR A 74 -10.68 -7.37 3.74
C THR A 74 -11.04 -7.74 5.17
N ASP A 75 -12.09 -8.55 5.37
CA ASP A 75 -12.58 -8.86 6.71
C ASP A 75 -11.52 -9.48 7.63
N ASN A 76 -10.49 -10.14 7.06
CA ASN A 76 -9.45 -10.83 7.82
C ASN A 76 -8.01 -10.40 7.50
N GLN A 77 -7.79 -9.53 6.52
CA GLN A 77 -6.44 -9.18 6.04
C GLN A 77 -6.37 -7.74 5.57
N LEU A 78 -5.24 -7.09 5.87
CA LEU A 78 -4.86 -5.82 5.27
C LEU A 78 -3.93 -6.10 4.09
N LEU A 79 -4.39 -5.77 2.89
CA LEU A 79 -3.58 -5.78 1.70
C LEU A 79 -3.19 -4.35 1.35
N ALA A 80 -2.17 -4.20 0.51
CA ALA A 80 -1.92 -2.97 -0.21
C ALA A 80 -1.61 -3.28 -1.67
N ILE A 81 -1.73 -2.27 -2.51
CA ILE A 81 -1.40 -2.32 -3.93
C ILE A 81 -0.65 -1.06 -4.29
N SER A 82 0.45 -1.19 -5.04
CA SER A 82 1.15 -0.06 -5.63
C SER A 82 1.26 -0.18 -7.14
N VAL A 83 1.31 0.97 -7.80
CA VAL A 83 1.64 1.09 -9.22
C VAL A 83 2.77 2.10 -9.40
N ALA A 84 3.64 1.83 -10.37
CA ALA A 84 4.77 2.68 -10.70
C ALA A 84 4.85 2.98 -12.20
N THR A 85 5.69 3.94 -12.55
CA THR A 85 5.93 4.37 -13.94
C THR A 85 6.50 3.23 -14.82
N ASP A 86 7.06 2.18 -14.22
CA ASP A 86 7.56 0.98 -14.91
C ASP A 86 6.46 0.01 -15.36
N GLN A 87 5.18 0.41 -15.25
CA GLN A 87 4.00 -0.37 -15.61
C GLN A 87 3.78 -1.62 -14.74
N ARG A 88 4.48 -1.73 -13.61
CA ARG A 88 4.26 -2.83 -12.67
C ARG A 88 3.23 -2.44 -11.63
N VAL A 89 2.35 -3.39 -11.35
CA VAL A 89 1.44 -3.36 -10.23
C VAL A 89 1.85 -4.45 -9.25
N VAL A 90 2.11 -4.05 -8.00
CA VAL A 90 2.58 -4.96 -6.94
C VAL A 90 1.54 -5.04 -5.84
N LEU A 91 1.15 -6.26 -5.50
CA LEU A 91 0.25 -6.58 -4.41
C LEU A 91 1.06 -6.99 -3.18
N TRP A 92 0.59 -6.52 -2.03
CA TRP A 92 1.22 -6.67 -0.73
C TRP A 92 0.23 -7.28 0.25
N ARG A 93 0.72 -8.18 1.11
CA ARG A 93 -0.02 -8.61 2.30
C ARG A 93 0.69 -8.08 3.54
N LEU A 94 -0.07 -7.42 4.42
CA LEU A 94 0.41 -6.89 5.68
C LEU A 94 -0.22 -7.68 6.83
N ALA A 95 0.61 -8.28 7.68
CA ALA A 95 0.16 -8.84 8.95
C ALA A 95 0.63 -7.93 10.08
N ILE A 96 -0.31 -7.23 10.71
CA ILE A 96 -0.01 -6.29 11.79
C ILE A 96 -0.39 -6.94 13.11
N HIS A 97 0.61 -7.20 13.93
CA HIS A 97 0.48 -7.76 15.26
C HIS A 97 0.73 -6.68 16.32
N GLN A 98 0.38 -6.96 17.58
CA GLN A 98 0.63 -6.01 18.67
C GLN A 98 2.12 -5.68 18.88
N SER A 99 3.01 -6.60 18.51
CA SER A 99 4.46 -6.50 18.77
C SER A 99 5.32 -6.30 17.53
N HIS A 100 4.79 -6.51 16.33
CA HIS A 100 5.53 -6.39 15.07
C HIS A 100 4.57 -6.24 13.88
N MET A 101 5.15 -5.94 12.73
CA MET A 101 4.46 -5.95 11.45
C MET A 101 5.28 -6.79 10.46
N ASP A 102 4.63 -7.74 9.81
CA ASP A 102 5.19 -8.49 8.70
C ASP A 102 4.67 -7.93 7.37
N VAL A 103 5.61 -7.62 6.47
CA VAL A 103 5.31 -7.15 5.12
C VAL A 103 5.74 -8.22 4.13
N ILE A 104 4.76 -8.86 3.50
CA ILE A 104 5.02 -9.87 2.48
C ILE A 104 5.06 -9.17 1.11
N LYS A 105 6.29 -8.92 0.63
CA LYS A 105 6.55 -8.46 -0.74
C LYS A 105 6.24 -9.58 -1.74
N ASN A 106 5.63 -9.24 -2.88
CA ASN A 106 5.27 -10.17 -3.98
C ASN A 106 4.15 -11.16 -3.66
N TYR A 107 3.16 -10.72 -2.89
CA TYR A 107 1.90 -11.45 -2.77
C TYR A 107 1.22 -11.65 -4.15
N GLY A 108 1.45 -10.68 -5.05
CA GLY A 108 1.21 -10.82 -6.49
C GLY A 108 1.91 -9.71 -7.27
N THR A 109 2.19 -9.92 -8.54
CA THR A 109 2.68 -8.87 -9.45
C THR A 109 2.12 -9.11 -10.84
N PHE A 110 1.66 -8.05 -11.47
CA PHE A 110 1.27 -8.06 -12.87
C PHE A 110 1.70 -6.74 -13.53
N ASN A 111 1.71 -6.73 -14.86
CA ASN A 111 1.99 -5.53 -15.62
C ASN A 111 0.68 -4.95 -16.13
N THR A 112 0.53 -3.64 -15.99
CA THR A 112 -0.51 -2.89 -16.68
C THR A 112 -0.06 -2.60 -18.11
N ILE A 113 -1.01 -2.49 -19.05
CA ILE A 113 -0.73 -2.02 -20.42
C ILE A 113 -0.64 -0.49 -20.51
N ILE A 114 -0.91 0.21 -19.41
CA ILE A 114 -0.95 1.67 -19.36
C ILE A 114 0.46 2.24 -19.35
N SER A 115 0.72 3.08 -20.34
CA SER A 115 1.98 3.80 -20.44
C SER A 115 2.00 4.96 -19.44
N ASP A 116 3.14 5.15 -18.79
CA ASP A 116 3.32 6.16 -17.74
C ASP A 116 2.17 6.18 -16.71
N PRO A 117 1.91 5.06 -16.00
CA PRO A 117 0.89 5.05 -14.95
C PRO A 117 1.13 6.17 -13.97
N SER A 118 0.12 6.98 -13.68
CA SER A 118 0.23 8.15 -12.80
C SER A 118 -0.83 8.18 -11.71
N ASP A 119 -1.93 7.45 -11.88
CA ASP A 119 -2.94 7.29 -10.83
C ASP A 119 -3.53 5.88 -10.81
N MET A 120 -4.10 5.54 -9.66
CA MET A 120 -4.78 4.28 -9.42
C MET A 120 -5.90 4.47 -8.42
N PHE A 121 -7.08 4.00 -8.81
CA PHE A 121 -8.27 4.00 -7.97
C PHE A 121 -8.74 2.57 -7.74
N LEU A 122 -9.22 2.30 -6.54
CA LEU A 122 -9.84 1.02 -6.21
C LEU A 122 -11.34 1.20 -6.09
N ILE A 123 -12.06 0.45 -6.91
CA ILE A 123 -13.51 0.34 -6.89
C ILE A 123 -13.81 -0.94 -6.12
N LYS A 124 -14.24 -0.80 -4.87
CA LYS A 124 -14.66 -1.94 -4.06
C LYS A 124 -15.87 -2.59 -4.75
N ASN A 125 -15.68 -3.76 -5.34
CA ASN A 125 -16.79 -4.55 -5.85
C ASN A 125 -17.58 -5.10 -4.65
N THR A 126 -18.91 -5.07 -4.77
CA THR A 126 -19.85 -5.40 -3.67
C THR A 126 -20.14 -6.89 -3.58
N SER A 127 -19.68 -7.71 -4.54
CA SER A 127 -19.59 -9.17 -4.39
C SER A 127 -18.31 -9.55 -3.66
N GLU A 128 -18.45 -10.42 -2.65
CA GLU A 128 -17.65 -10.45 -1.43
C GLU A 128 -16.12 -10.60 -1.61
N ASP A 129 -15.65 -11.21 -2.69
CA ASP A 129 -14.26 -11.69 -2.79
C ASP A 129 -13.36 -11.02 -3.84
N SER A 130 -13.82 -9.97 -4.53
CA SER A 130 -12.98 -9.28 -5.52
C SER A 130 -12.89 -7.78 -5.32
N CYS A 131 -11.80 -7.20 -5.82
CA CYS A 131 -11.59 -5.77 -5.90
C CYS A 131 -11.31 -5.42 -7.36
N CYS A 132 -11.99 -4.41 -7.88
CA CYS A 132 -11.69 -3.86 -9.19
C CYS A 132 -10.81 -2.64 -8.97
N GLY A 133 -9.72 -2.54 -9.72
CA GLY A 133 -8.89 -1.35 -9.76
C GLY A 133 -8.89 -0.73 -11.14
N VAL A 134 -8.61 0.56 -11.18
CA VAL A 134 -8.39 1.33 -12.39
C VAL A 134 -6.98 1.88 -12.31
N VAL A 135 -6.14 1.61 -13.31
CA VAL A 135 -4.88 2.34 -13.51
C VAL A 135 -5.08 3.34 -14.64
N VAL A 136 -4.60 4.56 -14.43
CA VAL A 136 -4.62 5.61 -15.46
C VAL A 136 -3.24 6.22 -15.63
N GLY A 137 -2.99 6.71 -16.83
CA GLY A 137 -1.75 7.32 -17.30
C GLY A 137 -2.00 7.84 -18.71
N ILE A 138 -1.16 7.44 -19.65
CA ILE A 138 -1.47 7.54 -21.08
C ILE A 138 -2.38 6.35 -21.44
N GLY A 139 -3.66 6.48 -21.08
CA GLY A 139 -4.69 5.44 -21.23
C GLY A 139 -5.37 5.10 -19.90
N LEU A 140 -6.24 4.09 -19.95
CA LEU A 140 -6.97 3.56 -18.80
C LEU A 140 -7.11 2.04 -18.91
N GLU A 141 -6.79 1.33 -17.83
CA GLU A 141 -6.98 -0.12 -17.72
C GLU A 141 -7.77 -0.43 -16.45
N LEU A 142 -8.76 -1.31 -16.61
CA LEU A 142 -9.47 -1.95 -15.50
C LEU A 142 -8.82 -3.30 -15.23
N PHE A 143 -8.53 -3.58 -13.96
CA PHE A 143 -8.07 -4.89 -13.51
C PHE A 143 -8.94 -5.38 -12.37
N GLU A 144 -9.00 -6.70 -12.21
CA GLU A 144 -9.68 -7.34 -11.09
C GLU A 144 -8.70 -8.28 -10.41
N PHE A 145 -8.72 -8.30 -9.08
CA PHE A 145 -8.02 -9.29 -8.30
C PHE A 145 -8.92 -9.85 -7.22
N SER A 146 -8.73 -11.14 -6.96
CA SER A 146 -9.42 -11.82 -5.86
C SER A 146 -8.70 -11.53 -4.55
N LYS A 147 -9.48 -11.25 -3.51
CA LYS A 147 -9.02 -11.09 -2.12
C LYS A 147 -8.62 -12.43 -1.49
N THR A 148 -9.12 -13.55 -2.01
CA THR A 148 -8.97 -14.91 -1.48
C THR A 148 -7.96 -15.77 -2.25
N LEU A 149 -7.71 -15.49 -3.54
CA LEU A 149 -6.79 -16.26 -4.39
C LEU A 149 -5.37 -15.65 -4.51
N LEU A 150 -4.95 -14.95 -3.47
CA LEU A 150 -3.56 -14.56 -3.28
C LEU A 150 -3.04 -15.10 -1.94
#